data_AF-A0A8K0M273-F1
#
_entry.id   AF-A0A8K0M273-F1
#
_cell.length_a   1.000
_cell.length_b   1.000
_cell.length_c   1.000
_cell.angle_alpha   90.00
_cell.angle_beta   90.00
_cell.angle_gamma   90.00
#
_symmetry.space_group_name_H-M   'P 1'
#
loop_
_entity.id
_entity.type
_entity.pdbx_description
1 polymer ?
#
loop_
_entity_poly.entity_id
_entity_poly.type
_entity_poly.pdbx_seq_one_letter_code
_entity_poly.pdbx_strand_id
1 'polypeptide(L)'
;MAQPSSFPVLPADTQKHYVQTIMNYFKRLGDEKEPPILYPFRPETHGPSQWTQSVDATVCDIADEELDYNLDTHGFKIHYHGTKVADFSDMDTIKREYFPEVQQSLLGFILSLTLVPFPEGDLIRTKVVFPEREGSTFNVTHSPSHRFYYRYGQKPDLVTLFKSYDSKPGVARRNPHSAFVNPETVDYPGRESVEVRTYVFYGPEQN
;
A
#
# COMPACT_ATOMS: atom_id res chain seq x y z
N MET A 1 -11.95 -18.82 26.03
CA MET A 1 -12.45 -17.59 25.37
C MET A 1 -11.26 -16.66 25.25
N ALA A 2 -10.72 -16.45 24.05
CA ALA A 2 -9.64 -15.48 23.86
C ALA A 2 -10.22 -14.08 24.07
N GLN A 3 -9.54 -13.26 24.89
CA GLN A 3 -9.93 -11.87 25.08
C GLN A 3 -9.93 -11.17 23.71
N PRO A 4 -10.86 -10.24 23.45
CA PRO A 4 -10.74 -9.39 22.27
C PRO A 4 -9.46 -8.56 22.44
N SER A 5 -8.46 -8.90 21.64
CA SER A 5 -7.21 -8.15 21.51
C SER A 5 -7.56 -6.74 21.07
N SER A 6 -7.40 -5.78 21.99
CA SER A 6 -7.68 -4.37 21.76
C SER A 6 -6.53 -3.71 21.01
N PHE A 7 -6.85 -2.81 20.11
CA PHE A 7 -5.89 -1.81 19.62
C PHE A 7 -5.64 -0.73 20.70
N PRO A 8 -4.45 -0.11 20.74
CA PRO A 8 -3.23 -0.48 20.02
C PRO A 8 -2.56 -1.76 20.58
N VAL A 9 -1.82 -2.50 19.73
CA VAL A 9 -1.12 -3.73 20.16
C VAL A 9 0.22 -3.38 20.80
N LEU A 10 0.35 -3.63 22.10
CA LEU A 10 1.59 -3.38 22.84
C LEU A 10 2.74 -4.35 22.48
N PRO A 11 4.01 -3.95 22.64
CA PRO A 11 4.45 -2.61 23.03
C PRO A 11 4.43 -1.71 21.79
N ALA A 12 3.48 -0.77 21.75
CA ALA A 12 3.67 0.41 20.94
C ALA A 12 4.72 1.24 21.70
N ASP A 13 5.84 1.50 21.04
CA ASP A 13 6.73 2.52 21.55
C ASP A 13 5.98 3.85 21.49
N THR A 14 5.83 4.52 22.63
CA THR A 14 5.17 5.84 22.69
C THR A 14 6.01 6.93 22.02
N GLN A 15 7.29 6.65 21.73
CA GLN A 15 8.13 7.52 20.94
C GLN A 15 7.80 7.35 19.44
N LYS A 16 7.61 8.47 18.75
CA LYS A 16 7.42 8.47 17.29
C LYS A 16 8.75 8.29 16.58
N HIS A 17 8.81 7.33 15.65
CA HIS A 17 10.01 7.04 14.85
C HIS A 17 9.91 7.65 13.45
N TYR A 18 9.98 8.98 13.30
CA TYR A 18 9.93 9.59 11.96
C TYR A 18 11.22 9.35 11.19
N VAL A 19 11.10 8.97 9.92
CA VAL A 19 12.25 8.66 9.07
C VAL A 19 12.43 9.74 8.01
N GLN A 20 13.60 10.40 8.02
CA GLN A 20 14.02 11.24 6.91
C GLN A 20 14.65 10.36 5.83
N THR A 21 14.14 10.45 4.61
CA THR A 21 14.58 9.59 3.51
C THR A 21 14.40 10.29 2.17
N ILE A 22 14.83 9.61 1.11
CA ILE A 22 14.70 10.08 -0.26
C ILE A 22 13.64 9.21 -0.95
N MET A 23 12.60 9.87 -1.48
CA MET A 23 11.56 9.24 -2.26
C MET A 23 11.79 9.47 -3.74
N ASN A 24 11.64 8.40 -4.53
CA ASN A 24 11.79 8.48 -5.98
C ASN A 24 10.43 8.67 -6.64
N TYR A 25 10.27 9.79 -7.32
CA TYR A 25 9.09 10.16 -8.08
C TYR A 25 9.37 10.09 -9.58
N PHE A 26 8.31 9.97 -10.37
CA PHE A 26 8.38 10.30 -11.77
C PHE A 26 8.52 11.82 -11.96
N LYS A 27 9.29 12.23 -12.96
CA LYS A 27 9.31 13.60 -13.43
C LYS A 27 7.97 13.90 -14.09
N ARG A 28 7.43 15.09 -13.80
CA ARG A 28 6.27 15.59 -14.54
C ARG A 28 6.68 15.78 -16.00
N LEU A 29 5.94 15.16 -16.90
CA LEU A 29 6.18 15.29 -18.34
C LEU A 29 5.53 16.60 -18.79
N GLY A 30 6.21 17.34 -19.67
CA GLY A 30 5.57 18.46 -20.37
C GLY A 30 4.55 17.94 -21.38
N ASP A 31 3.64 18.81 -21.81
CA ASP A 31 2.48 18.44 -22.65
C ASP A 31 2.86 17.76 -23.97
N GLU A 32 4.09 17.94 -24.46
CA GLU A 32 4.60 17.36 -25.72
C GLU A 32 5.30 16.00 -25.55
N LYS A 33 5.50 15.51 -24.32
CA LYS A 33 6.26 14.28 -24.05
C LYS A 33 5.35 13.12 -23.67
N GLU A 34 5.33 12.11 -24.52
CA GLU A 34 4.73 10.81 -24.22
C GLU A 34 5.44 10.12 -23.04
N PRO A 35 4.70 9.44 -22.14
CA PRO A 35 5.29 8.62 -21.10
C PRO A 35 6.17 7.51 -21.70
N PRO A 36 7.29 7.16 -21.06
CA PRO A 36 8.15 6.10 -21.58
C PRO A 36 7.45 4.74 -21.52
N ILE A 37 7.89 3.80 -22.35
CA ILE A 37 7.49 2.40 -22.20
C ILE A 37 8.44 1.73 -21.23
N LEU A 38 7.90 1.12 -20.18
CA LEU A 38 8.68 0.37 -19.20
C LEU A 38 8.81 -1.09 -19.66
N TYR A 39 10.04 -1.61 -19.62
CA TYR A 39 10.37 -3.00 -19.93
C TYR A 39 10.97 -3.67 -18.68
N PRO A 40 10.14 -4.29 -17.82
CA PRO A 40 10.61 -4.95 -16.60
C PRO A 40 11.56 -6.12 -16.92
N PHE A 41 12.39 -6.50 -15.94
CA PHE A 41 13.30 -7.66 -16.00
C PHE A 41 14.38 -7.60 -17.08
N ARG A 42 14.72 -6.40 -17.59
CA ARG A 42 15.88 -6.19 -18.46
C ARG A 42 17.03 -5.58 -17.67
N PRO A 43 18.11 -6.33 -17.35
CA PRO A 43 19.26 -5.82 -16.61
C PRO A 43 19.82 -4.51 -17.18
N GLU A 44 19.82 -4.39 -18.50
CA GLU A 44 20.21 -3.22 -19.30
C GLU A 44 19.49 -1.92 -18.89
N THR A 45 18.28 -2.02 -18.31
CA THR A 45 17.43 -0.88 -17.94
C THR A 45 17.45 -0.56 -16.44
N HIS A 46 18.30 -1.22 -15.64
CA HIS A 46 18.38 -1.02 -14.17
C HIS A 46 19.24 0.17 -13.73
N GLY A 47 19.67 1.02 -14.68
CA GLY A 47 20.32 2.29 -14.37
C GLY A 47 19.35 3.36 -13.87
N PRO A 48 19.85 4.48 -13.33
CA PRO A 48 19.01 5.62 -12.94
C PRO A 48 18.17 6.07 -14.13
N SER A 49 16.85 6.00 -13.98
CA SER A 49 15.92 6.37 -15.02
C SER A 49 15.97 7.88 -15.23
N GLN A 50 16.17 8.32 -16.48
CA GLN A 50 16.08 9.75 -16.83
C GLN A 50 14.71 10.36 -16.47
N TRP A 51 13.70 9.51 -16.30
CA TRP A 51 12.31 9.85 -15.99
C TRP A 51 12.02 9.94 -14.49
N THR A 52 12.99 9.61 -13.63
CA THR A 52 12.82 9.69 -12.18
C THR A 52 13.53 10.91 -11.60
N GLN A 53 13.00 11.43 -10.50
CA GLN A 53 13.59 12.46 -9.65
C GLN A 53 13.54 11.99 -8.19
N SER A 54 14.56 12.35 -7.44
CA SER A 54 14.67 12.03 -6.02
C SER A 54 14.29 13.27 -5.21
N VAL A 55 13.44 13.10 -4.21
CA VAL A 55 12.92 14.20 -3.39
C VAL A 55 13.02 13.80 -1.92
N ASP A 56 13.55 14.69 -1.10
CA ASP A 56 13.57 14.50 0.35
C ASP A 56 12.14 14.42 0.89
N ALA A 57 11.91 13.44 1.75
CA ALA A 57 10.61 13.20 2.34
C ALA A 57 10.75 12.73 3.79
N THR A 58 9.77 13.10 4.59
CA THR A 58 9.59 12.53 5.92
C THR A 58 8.52 11.45 5.85
N VAL A 59 8.86 10.25 6.31
CA VAL A 59 7.91 9.16 6.53
C VAL A 59 7.45 9.21 7.99
N CYS A 60 6.16 9.45 8.18
CA CYS A 60 5.54 9.61 9.49
C CYS A 60 5.18 8.24 10.08
N ASP A 61 5.55 8.03 11.34
CA ASP A 61 5.19 6.86 12.11
C ASP A 61 3.77 7.01 12.69
N ILE A 62 2.91 6.05 12.36
CA ILE A 62 1.49 6.04 12.77
C ILE A 62 1.23 5.14 13.98
N ALA A 63 2.28 4.69 14.67
CA ALA A 63 2.14 4.00 15.95
C ALA A 63 1.20 4.73 16.91
N ASP A 64 0.26 4.02 17.52
CA ASP A 64 -0.79 4.55 18.41
C ASP A 64 -1.85 5.46 17.76
N GLU A 65 -1.75 5.70 16.45
CA GLU A 65 -2.71 6.46 15.65
C GLU A 65 -3.32 5.57 14.55
N GLU A 66 -3.19 4.23 14.65
CA GLU A 66 -3.54 3.31 13.57
C GLU A 66 -5.02 3.40 13.16
N LEU A 67 -5.89 3.75 14.11
CA LEU A 67 -7.33 3.86 13.93
C LEU A 67 -7.78 5.18 13.28
N ASP A 68 -6.90 6.18 13.22
CA ASP A 68 -7.20 7.46 12.58
C ASP A 68 -7.17 7.35 11.04
N TYR A 69 -6.55 6.29 10.53
CA TYR A 69 -6.40 6.01 9.11
C TYR A 69 -7.45 5.02 8.61
N ASN A 70 -8.16 5.42 7.55
CA ASN A 70 -9.17 4.57 6.92
C ASN A 70 -9.09 4.59 5.39
N LEU A 71 -9.64 3.54 4.81
CA LEU A 71 -9.62 3.28 3.37
C LEU A 71 -10.28 4.41 2.56
N ASP A 72 -11.28 5.10 3.08
CA ASP A 72 -12.05 6.09 2.32
C ASP A 72 -11.44 7.48 2.27
N THR A 73 -10.55 7.80 3.19
CA THR A 73 -9.94 9.13 3.31
C THR A 73 -8.45 9.09 2.99
N HIS A 74 -7.76 8.08 3.50
CA HIS A 74 -6.32 7.91 3.34
C HIS A 74 -5.99 6.87 2.27
N GLY A 75 -6.96 6.06 1.85
CA GLY A 75 -6.74 4.97 0.91
C GLY A 75 -6.04 3.76 1.53
N PHE A 76 -5.70 3.81 2.82
CA PHE A 76 -5.14 2.68 3.57
C PHE A 76 -5.71 2.60 4.99
N LYS A 77 -5.59 1.45 5.62
CA LYS A 77 -6.01 1.17 6.99
C LYS A 77 -5.12 0.09 7.59
N ILE A 78 -4.85 0.20 8.88
CA ILE A 78 -4.30 -0.91 9.68
C ILE A 78 -5.46 -1.68 10.30
N HIS A 79 -5.37 -3.00 10.25
CA HIS A 79 -6.34 -3.90 10.84
C HIS A 79 -5.65 -4.99 11.63
N TYR A 80 -6.19 -5.28 12.82
CA TYR A 80 -5.68 -6.33 13.67
C TYR A 80 -6.28 -7.64 13.20
N HIS A 81 -5.42 -8.55 12.78
CA HIS A 81 -5.83 -9.84 12.32
C HIS A 81 -4.70 -10.85 12.53
N GLY A 82 -4.84 -11.66 13.57
CA GLY A 82 -3.98 -12.81 13.79
C GLY A 82 -4.42 -13.97 12.89
N THR A 83 -3.62 -14.27 11.86
CA THR A 83 -3.86 -15.42 10.99
C THR A 83 -3.54 -16.73 11.69
N LYS A 84 -4.27 -17.80 11.35
CA LYS A 84 -3.93 -19.17 11.80
C LYS A 84 -2.85 -19.82 10.95
N VAL A 85 -2.50 -19.24 9.80
CA VAL A 85 -1.52 -19.78 8.87
C VAL A 85 -0.12 -19.34 9.29
N ALA A 86 0.70 -20.31 9.69
CA ALA A 86 2.10 -20.06 10.05
C ALA A 86 3.08 -20.33 8.88
N ASP A 87 2.70 -21.21 7.95
CA ASP A 87 3.52 -21.57 6.80
C ASP A 87 2.85 -21.10 5.49
N PHE A 88 3.43 -20.06 4.89
CA PHE A 88 2.97 -19.47 3.64
C PHE A 88 3.64 -20.09 2.40
N SER A 89 4.40 -21.18 2.55
CA SER A 89 4.93 -21.96 1.44
C SER A 89 3.97 -23.07 0.99
N ASP A 90 3.03 -23.50 1.85
CA ASP A 90 2.00 -24.48 1.53
C ASP A 90 0.76 -23.83 0.89
N MET A 91 0.69 -23.94 -0.44
CA MET A 91 -0.42 -23.41 -1.23
C MET A 91 -1.78 -24.05 -0.93
N ASP A 92 -1.83 -25.30 -0.46
CA ASP A 92 -3.09 -25.96 -0.13
C ASP A 92 -3.63 -25.44 1.20
N THR A 93 -2.75 -25.21 2.17
CA THR A 93 -3.12 -24.54 3.44
C THR A 93 -3.53 -23.08 3.21
N ILE A 94 -2.83 -22.34 2.35
CA ILE A 94 -3.24 -20.97 1.98
C ILE A 94 -4.66 -20.95 1.40
N LYS A 95 -4.95 -21.81 0.43
CA LYS A 95 -6.28 -21.84 -0.21
C LYS A 95 -7.38 -22.28 0.76
N ARG A 96 -7.08 -23.25 1.63
CA ARG A 96 -8.06 -23.84 2.54
C ARG A 96 -8.36 -22.95 3.74
N GLU A 97 -7.34 -22.30 4.29
CA GLU A 97 -7.45 -21.56 5.56
C GLU A 97 -7.35 -20.05 5.34
N TYR A 98 -6.31 -19.57 4.67
CA TYR A 98 -6.00 -18.14 4.58
C TYR A 98 -6.98 -17.38 3.67
N PHE A 99 -7.34 -17.92 2.50
CA PHE A 99 -8.27 -17.22 1.60
C PHE A 99 -9.67 -17.04 2.20
N PRO A 100 -10.31 -18.05 2.82
CA PRO A 100 -11.57 -17.85 3.54
C PRO A 100 -11.44 -16.84 4.69
N GLU A 101 -10.32 -16.87 5.41
CA GLU A 101 -10.02 -15.95 6.52
C GLU A 101 -9.92 -14.48 6.03
N VAL A 102 -9.19 -14.24 4.94
CA VAL A 102 -9.09 -12.92 4.28
C VAL A 102 -10.46 -12.46 3.77
N GLN A 103 -11.22 -13.34 3.13
CA GLN A 103 -12.56 -13.03 2.62
C GLN A 103 -13.50 -12.57 3.75
N GLN A 104 -13.51 -13.28 4.89
CA GLN A 104 -14.34 -12.95 6.04
C GLN A 104 -13.99 -11.57 6.62
N SER A 105 -12.69 -11.26 6.74
CA SER A 105 -12.21 -9.96 7.22
C SER A 105 -12.65 -8.83 6.28
N LEU A 106 -12.49 -9.03 4.96
CA LEU A 106 -12.87 -8.02 3.95
C LEU A 106 -14.37 -7.71 3.95
N LEU A 107 -15.22 -8.73 4.06
CA LEU A 107 -16.68 -8.54 4.17
C LEU A 107 -17.06 -7.65 5.36
N GLY A 108 -16.30 -7.73 6.47
CA GLY A 108 -16.50 -6.87 7.65
C GLY A 108 -16.16 -5.39 7.42
N PHE A 109 -15.20 -5.07 6.55
CA PHE A 109 -14.79 -3.66 6.31
C PHE A 109 -15.71 -2.91 5.35
N ILE A 110 -16.30 -3.64 4.40
CA ILE A 110 -17.06 -3.06 3.29
C ILE A 110 -18.33 -2.33 3.77
N LEU A 111 -18.84 -2.65 4.96
CA LEU A 111 -20.07 -2.07 5.50
C LEU A 111 -19.90 -0.69 6.17
N SER A 112 -18.70 -0.08 6.22
CA SER A 112 -18.44 1.09 7.09
C SER A 112 -17.48 2.14 6.46
N LEU A 113 -17.87 2.78 5.36
CA LEU A 113 -16.96 3.65 4.58
C LEU A 113 -17.58 5.04 4.25
N THR A 114 -16.87 6.13 4.61
CA THR A 114 -17.14 7.58 4.33
C THR A 114 -15.80 8.37 4.33
N LEU A 115 -15.64 9.62 3.82
CA LEU A 115 -15.37 10.12 2.44
C LEU A 115 -14.25 11.21 2.52
N VAL A 116 -13.15 11.17 1.74
CA VAL A 116 -12.28 12.33 1.29
C VAL A 116 -11.43 11.93 0.05
N PRO A 117 -11.19 12.78 -0.96
CA PRO A 117 -10.48 12.43 -2.20
C PRO A 117 -8.95 12.62 -2.22
N PHE A 118 -8.27 11.85 -3.10
CA PHE A 118 -6.87 12.03 -3.55
C PHE A 118 -6.82 12.72 -4.93
N PRO A 119 -5.90 13.68 -5.19
CA PRO A 119 -5.84 14.39 -6.46
C PRO A 119 -5.30 13.52 -7.61
N GLU A 120 -6.14 13.22 -8.62
CA GLU A 120 -5.76 12.36 -9.76
C GLU A 120 -4.69 12.96 -10.69
N GLY A 121 -4.48 14.28 -10.64
CA GLY A 121 -3.57 15.00 -11.53
C GLY A 121 -2.08 14.67 -11.35
N ASP A 122 -1.73 13.90 -10.33
CA ASP A 122 -0.35 13.50 -10.03
C ASP A 122 0.00 12.08 -10.54
N LEU A 123 -0.90 11.46 -11.32
CA LEU A 123 -0.71 10.12 -11.88
C LEU A 123 -0.37 10.17 -13.37
N ILE A 124 0.74 9.55 -13.75
CA ILE A 124 1.13 9.32 -15.15
C ILE A 124 0.87 7.86 -15.49
N ARG A 125 -0.08 7.60 -16.39
CA ARG A 125 -0.29 6.25 -16.92
C ARG A 125 0.88 5.88 -17.83
N THR A 126 1.46 4.71 -17.63
CA THR A 126 2.67 4.29 -18.33
C THR A 126 2.48 2.86 -18.84
N LYS A 127 2.79 2.63 -20.12
CA LYS A 127 2.72 1.30 -20.72
C LYS A 127 3.87 0.44 -20.15
N VAL A 128 3.54 -0.78 -19.75
CA VAL A 128 4.51 -1.77 -19.28
C VAL A 128 4.45 -2.97 -20.22
N VAL A 129 5.59 -3.36 -20.79
CA VAL A 129 5.69 -4.50 -21.70
C VAL A 129 6.52 -5.58 -21.02
N PHE A 130 5.84 -6.67 -20.64
CA PHE A 130 6.47 -7.90 -20.16
C PHE A 130 6.77 -8.82 -21.36
N PRO A 131 7.63 -9.84 -21.20
CA PRO A 131 7.94 -10.79 -22.29
C PRO A 131 6.70 -11.40 -22.95
N GLU A 132 5.65 -11.68 -22.18
CA GLU A 132 4.45 -12.41 -22.65
C GLU A 132 3.16 -11.59 -22.65
N ARG A 133 3.19 -10.36 -22.13
CA ARG A 133 1.99 -9.53 -22.02
C ARG A 133 2.30 -8.04 -22.01
N GLU A 134 1.35 -7.26 -22.49
CA GLU A 134 1.32 -5.82 -22.28
C GLU A 134 0.41 -5.47 -21.11
N GLY A 135 0.73 -4.39 -20.42
CA GLY A 135 -0.08 -3.83 -19.35
C GLY A 135 0.16 -2.34 -19.21
N SER A 136 -0.42 -1.77 -18.16
CA SER A 136 -0.18 -0.39 -17.78
C SER A 136 -0.05 -0.28 -16.27
N THR A 137 0.82 0.61 -15.81
CA THR A 137 0.89 1.03 -14.42
C THR A 137 0.66 2.55 -14.33
N PHE A 138 0.46 3.06 -13.12
CA PHE A 138 0.54 4.48 -12.86
C PHE A 138 1.85 4.78 -12.14
N ASN A 139 2.59 5.75 -12.66
CA ASN A 139 3.70 6.39 -11.96
C ASN A 139 3.20 7.67 -11.28
N VAL A 140 3.84 8.05 -10.20
CA VAL A 140 3.44 9.21 -9.39
C VAL A 140 4.41 10.35 -9.62
N THR A 141 3.92 11.54 -9.94
CA THR A 141 4.74 12.76 -9.97
C THR A 141 4.79 13.39 -8.58
N HIS A 142 5.89 14.05 -8.24
CA HIS A 142 6.00 14.73 -6.95
C HIS A 142 4.92 15.81 -6.79
N SER A 143 4.33 15.87 -5.59
CA SER A 143 3.45 16.93 -5.13
C SER A 143 3.76 17.25 -3.66
N PRO A 144 3.88 18.53 -3.25
CA PRO A 144 4.11 18.91 -1.85
C PRO A 144 2.98 18.49 -0.89
N SER A 145 1.81 18.15 -1.42
CA SER A 145 0.68 17.62 -0.63
C SER A 145 0.84 16.14 -0.28
N HIS A 146 1.76 15.41 -0.92
CA HIS A 146 1.99 14.01 -0.60
C HIS A 146 2.48 13.85 0.84
N ARG A 147 1.99 12.79 1.48
CA ARG A 147 2.32 12.40 2.84
C ARG A 147 2.64 10.91 2.83
N PHE A 148 3.68 10.54 3.55
CA PHE A 148 4.14 9.16 3.66
C PHE A 148 3.94 8.68 5.08
N TYR A 149 3.39 7.48 5.21
CA TYR A 149 3.06 6.88 6.49
C TYR A 149 3.62 5.46 6.53
N TYR A 150 4.07 5.06 7.72
CA TYR A 150 4.41 3.67 8.01
C TYR A 150 4.10 3.37 9.47
N ARG A 151 3.97 2.09 9.81
CA ARG A 151 3.85 1.67 11.20
C ARG A 151 5.20 1.13 11.66
N TYR A 152 5.88 1.86 12.56
CA TYR A 152 7.08 1.35 13.22
C TYR A 152 6.77 0.04 13.94
N GLY A 153 7.70 -0.92 14.00
CA GLY A 153 7.49 -2.17 14.73
C GLY A 153 6.25 -2.97 14.32
N GLN A 154 5.80 -2.89 13.07
CA GLN A 154 4.61 -3.59 12.58
C GLN A 154 4.73 -5.10 12.79
N LYS A 155 3.88 -5.64 13.67
CA LYS A 155 3.80 -7.07 13.97
C LYS A 155 3.02 -7.85 12.90
N PRO A 156 3.20 -9.17 12.80
CA PRO A 156 2.48 -10.00 11.82
C PRO A 156 0.94 -9.98 11.95
N ASP A 157 0.42 -9.69 13.14
CA ASP A 157 -1.01 -9.54 13.41
C ASP A 157 -1.55 -8.14 13.10
N LEU A 158 -0.69 -7.21 12.65
CA LEU A 158 -1.08 -5.91 12.12
C LEU A 158 -1.04 -5.97 10.59
N VAL A 159 -2.21 -6.09 9.97
CA VAL A 159 -2.38 -6.16 8.52
C VAL A 159 -2.61 -4.77 7.96
N THR A 160 -1.84 -4.40 6.94
CA THR A 160 -2.03 -3.16 6.19
C THR A 160 -2.91 -3.44 4.98
N LEU A 161 -4.07 -2.79 4.92
CA LEU A 161 -4.93 -2.76 3.74
C LEU A 161 -4.71 -1.43 3.02
N PHE A 162 -4.53 -1.46 1.71
CA PHE A 162 -4.49 -0.24 0.90
C PHE A 162 -5.23 -0.43 -0.43
N LYS A 163 -5.86 0.64 -0.90
CA LYS A 163 -6.68 0.64 -2.12
C LYS A 163 -5.81 0.75 -3.36
N SER A 164 -5.86 -0.26 -4.22
CA SER A 164 -5.36 -0.11 -5.59
C SER A 164 -6.30 0.73 -6.45
N TYR A 165 -7.61 0.56 -6.29
CA TYR A 165 -8.65 1.30 -7.02
C TYR A 165 -10.02 1.19 -6.34
N ASP A 166 -10.81 2.26 -6.37
CA ASP A 166 -12.24 2.29 -6.01
C ASP A 166 -13.05 2.98 -7.12
N SER A 167 -14.21 2.42 -7.48
CA SER A 167 -15.12 3.05 -8.44
C SER A 167 -16.10 4.02 -7.80
N LYS A 168 -16.26 3.98 -6.47
CA LYS A 168 -17.16 4.87 -5.74
C LYS A 168 -16.66 6.31 -5.84
N PRO A 169 -17.51 7.28 -6.22
CA PRO A 169 -17.10 8.69 -6.23
C PRO A 169 -16.93 9.23 -4.81
N GLY A 170 -16.04 10.21 -4.67
CA GLY A 170 -15.85 10.96 -3.43
C GLY A 170 -14.93 10.30 -2.39
N VAL A 171 -14.59 9.02 -2.54
CA VAL A 171 -13.63 8.35 -1.64
C VAL A 171 -12.21 8.42 -2.18
N ALA A 172 -11.22 8.15 -1.33
CA ALA A 172 -9.85 7.94 -1.72
C ALA A 172 -9.80 6.81 -2.75
N ARG A 173 -9.52 7.20 -4.00
CA ARG A 173 -9.70 6.33 -5.15
C ARG A 173 -8.54 5.36 -5.34
N ARG A 174 -7.33 5.78 -4.95
CA ARG A 174 -6.08 5.03 -5.07
C ARG A 174 -5.17 5.44 -3.91
N ASN A 175 -4.28 4.54 -3.52
CA ASN A 175 -3.23 4.79 -2.54
C ASN A 175 -1.88 4.36 -3.14
N PRO A 176 -1.10 5.31 -3.69
CA PRO A 176 0.25 5.02 -4.09
C PRO A 176 1.13 4.69 -2.87
N HIS A 177 2.00 3.70 -3.00
CA HIS A 177 2.93 3.29 -1.97
C HIS A 177 4.32 3.06 -2.57
N SER A 178 5.34 3.16 -1.74
CA SER A 178 6.73 2.91 -2.12
C SER A 178 7.48 2.27 -0.96
N ALA A 179 8.54 1.53 -1.29
CA ALA A 179 9.54 1.16 -0.30
C ALA A 179 10.41 2.38 0.05
N PHE A 180 10.97 2.37 1.25
CA PHE A 180 11.97 3.32 1.73
C PHE A 180 12.94 2.58 2.66
N VAL A 181 14.11 3.18 2.90
CA VAL A 181 15.09 2.64 3.85
C VAL A 181 14.87 3.30 5.21
N ASN A 182 14.64 2.49 6.24
CA ASN A 182 14.71 2.94 7.63
C ASN A 182 16.14 2.68 8.16
N PRO A 183 16.92 3.74 8.48
CA PRO A 183 18.27 3.59 9.02
C PRO A 183 18.35 2.74 10.30
N GLU A 184 17.30 2.73 11.12
CA GLU A 184 17.28 1.98 12.38
C GLU A 184 17.18 0.45 12.20
N THR A 185 16.81 0.00 11.01
CA THR A 185 16.53 -1.43 10.73
C THR A 185 17.41 -2.01 9.63
N VAL A 186 18.48 -1.32 9.22
CA VAL A 186 19.36 -1.78 8.12
C VAL A 186 20.09 -3.08 8.44
N ASP A 187 20.40 -3.30 9.72
CA ASP A 187 21.09 -4.49 10.20
C ASP A 187 20.13 -5.62 10.63
N TYR A 188 18.82 -5.42 10.46
CA TYR A 188 17.82 -6.39 10.86
C TYR A 188 17.68 -7.46 9.77
N PRO A 189 17.27 -8.69 10.13
CA PRO A 189 16.87 -9.68 9.13
C PRO A 189 15.79 -9.11 8.20
N GLY A 190 15.86 -9.48 6.92
CA GLY A 190 14.87 -9.06 5.93
C GLY A 190 13.46 -9.50 6.34
N ARG A 191 12.49 -8.59 6.25
CA ARG A 191 11.09 -8.91 6.50
C ARG A 191 10.50 -9.63 5.29
N GLU A 192 9.94 -10.81 5.52
CA GLU A 192 9.08 -11.48 4.55
C GLU A 192 7.65 -10.94 4.66
N SER A 193 7.02 -10.68 3.51
CA SER A 193 5.66 -10.14 3.44
C SER A 193 4.84 -10.95 2.46
N VAL A 194 3.57 -11.17 2.82
CA VAL A 194 2.58 -11.82 1.95
C VAL A 194 1.58 -10.77 1.51
N GLU A 195 1.45 -10.56 0.20
CA GLU A 195 0.44 -9.68 -0.39
C GLU A 195 -0.69 -10.53 -0.97
N VAL A 196 -1.93 -10.23 -0.57
CA VAL A 196 -3.12 -10.78 -1.20
C VAL A 196 -3.85 -9.66 -1.91
N ARG A 197 -4.04 -9.83 -3.23
CA ARG A 197 -4.86 -8.92 -4.03
C ARG A 197 -6.29 -9.44 -4.10
N THR A 198 -7.23 -8.58 -3.72
CA THR A 198 -8.65 -8.92 -3.76
C THR A 198 -9.40 -7.96 -4.67
N TYR A 199 -10.39 -8.49 -5.39
CA TYR A 199 -11.36 -7.72 -6.16
C TYR A 199 -12.71 -7.81 -5.45
N VAL A 200 -13.31 -6.66 -5.17
CA VAL A 200 -14.62 -6.57 -4.50
C VAL A 200 -15.62 -6.03 -5.52
N PHE A 201 -16.70 -6.78 -5.72
CA PHE A 201 -17.79 -6.40 -6.62
C PHE A 201 -19.06 -6.18 -5.79
N TYR A 202 -19.71 -5.05 -6.02
CA TYR A 202 -21.00 -4.74 -5.41
C TYR A 202 -22.11 -5.15 -6.38
N GLY A 203 -23.17 -5.76 -5.84
CA GLY A 203 -24.41 -5.92 -6.59
C GLY A 203 -25.07 -4.57 -6.88
N PRO A 204 -26.07 -4.52 -7.78
CA PRO A 204 -26.88 -3.30 -7.96
C PRO A 204 -27.44 -2.84 -6.62
N GLU A 205 -27.43 -1.53 -6.38
CA GLU A 205 -28.13 -0.94 -5.22
C GLU A 205 -29.59 -1.39 -5.26
N GLN A 206 -30.05 -2.03 -4.18
CA GLN A 206 -31.46 -2.34 -4.02
C GLN A 206 -32.15 -1.01 -3.69
N ASN A 207 -32.92 -0.49 -4.65
CA ASN A 207 -33.82 0.65 -4.46
C ASN A 207 -34.82 0.39 -3.32
#